data_AF-A0A432LLJ6-F1
#
_entry.id   AF-A0A432LLJ6-F1
#
_cell.length_a   1.000
_cell.length_b   1.000
_cell.length_c   1.000
_cell.angle_alpha   90.00
_cell.angle_beta   90.00
_cell.angle_gamma   90.00
#
_symmetry.space_group_name_H-M   'P 1'
#
loop_
_entity.id
_entity.type
_entity.pdbx_description
1 polymer ?
#
loop_
_entity_poly.entity_id
_entity_poly.type
_entity_poly.pdbx_seq_one_letter_code
_entity_poly.pdbx_strand_id
1 'polypeptide(L)' 'MNTTTKNGNTQFVYLNIPRSDWQLLKDLSKKLGWQAETSEQRLDAFVKSRPKALELSEDDIMNEVNAIRYGK' A
#
# COMPACT_ATOMS: atom_id res chain seq x y z
N MET A 1 -5.47 3.23 23.74
CA MET A 1 -5.39 2.88 22.31
C MET A 1 -4.06 2.16 22.11
N ASN A 2 -4.08 0.85 21.89
CA ASN A 2 -2.86 0.05 21.86
C ASN A 2 -2.25 0.08 20.46
N THR A 3 -1.26 0.95 20.25
CA THR A 3 -0.37 0.89 19.09
C THR A 3 0.69 -0.18 19.33
N THR A 4 0.38 -1.42 18.97
CA THR A 4 1.37 -2.50 18.96
C THR A 4 2.21 -2.37 17.69
N THR A 5 3.26 -1.57 17.72
CA THR A 5 4.32 -1.56 16.71
C THR A 5 5.10 -2.87 16.83
N LYS A 6 4.71 -3.91 16.09
CA LYS A 6 5.54 -5.10 15.92
C LYS A 6 6.68 -4.76 14.95
N ASN A 7 7.90 -4.62 15.47
CA ASN A 7 9.15 -4.72 14.69
C ASN A 7 9.34 -6.15 14.16
N GLY A 8 8.44 -6.60 13.29
CA GLY A 8 8.56 -7.86 12.55
C GLY A 8 8.95 -7.53 11.12
N ASN A 9 10.10 -8.05 10.67
CA ASN A 9 10.55 -7.93 9.29
C ASN A 9 9.52 -8.64 8.39
N THR A 10 8.54 -7.89 7.89
CA THR A 10 7.39 -8.45 7.16
C THR A 10 7.89 -8.88 5.79
N GLN A 11 7.99 -10.19 5.57
CA GLN A 11 8.41 -10.76 4.30
C GLN A 11 7.20 -10.95 3.40
N PHE A 12 7.25 -10.35 2.22
CA PHE A 12 6.22 -10.50 1.20
C PHE A 12 6.71 -11.45 0.11
N VAL A 13 5.84 -12.37 -0.32
CA VAL A 13 6.09 -13.27 -1.45
C VAL A 13 5.03 -12.99 -2.51
N TYR A 14 5.45 -12.86 -3.76
CA TYR A 14 4.57 -12.71 -4.91
C TYR A 14 4.48 -14.03 -5.66
N LEU A 15 3.28 -14.55 -5.79
CA LEU A 15 3.02 -15.83 -6.45
C LEU A 15 2.07 -15.58 -7.62
N ASN A 16 2.34 -16.22 -8.75
CA ASN A 16 1.40 -16.26 -9.87
C ASN A 16 0.52 -17.51 -9.70
N ILE A 17 -0.72 -17.31 -9.26
CA ILE A 17 -1.65 -18.37 -8.92
C ILE A 17 -2.83 -18.30 -9.90
N PRO A 18 -3.23 -19.41 -10.53
CA PRO A 18 -4.44 -19.45 -11.34
C PRO A 18 -5.66 -19.02 -10.54
N ARG A 19 -6.61 -18.30 -11.17
CA ARG A 19 -7.82 -17.81 -10.49
C ARG A 19 -8.65 -18.94 -9.85
N SER A 20 -8.63 -20.14 -10.43
CA SER A 20 -9.30 -21.32 -9.87
C SER A 20 -8.81 -21.68 -8.47
N ASP A 21 -7.53 -21.43 -8.18
CA ASP A 21 -6.84 -21.94 -7.00
C ASP A 21 -6.73 -20.87 -5.89
N TRP A 22 -7.17 -19.64 -6.18
CA TRP A 22 -7.15 -18.52 -5.25
C TRP A 22 -7.91 -18.81 -3.96
N GLN A 23 -9.07 -19.47 -4.07
CA GLN A 23 -9.90 -19.78 -2.90
C GLN A 23 -9.18 -20.76 -1.95
N LEU A 24 -8.52 -21.78 -2.51
CA LEU A 24 -7.72 -22.72 -1.74
C LEU A 24 -6.57 -22.01 -1.01
N LEU A 25 -5.83 -21.16 -1.72
CA LEU A 25 -4.72 -20.40 -1.12
C LEU A 25 -5.20 -19.50 0.02
N LYS A 26 -6.33 -18.81 -0.18
CA LYS A 26 -6.92 -17.94 0.84
C LYS A 26 -7.32 -18.70 2.11
N ASP A 27 -7.86 -19.91 1.95
CA ASP A 27 -8.24 -20.75 3.08
C ASP A 27 -7.00 -21.30 3.81
N LEU A 28 -5.95 -21.67 3.07
CA LEU A 28 -4.67 -22.10 3.63
C LEU A 28 -3.95 -20.95 4.36
N SER A 29 -3.90 -19.77 3.75
CA SER A 29 -3.25 -18.60 4.36
C SER A 29 -3.92 -18.26 5.69
N LYS A 30 -5.26 -18.28 5.73
CA LYS A 30 -6.01 -18.04 6.97
C LYS A 30 -5.68 -19.06 8.06
N LYS A 31 -5.57 -20.35 7.72
CA LYS A 31 -5.19 -21.41 8.67
C LYS A 31 -3.76 -21.24 9.20
N LEU A 32 -2.85 -20.76 8.36
CA LEU A 32 -1.45 -20.53 8.71
C LEU A 32 -1.20 -19.17 9.40
N GLY A 33 -2.24 -18.35 9.58
CA GLY A 33 -2.12 -17.00 10.13
C GLY A 33 -1.45 -16.01 9.17
N TRP A 34 -1.43 -16.32 7.87
CA TRP A 34 -0.90 -15.47 6.82
C TRP A 34 -2.00 -14.63 6.18
N GLN A 35 -1.62 -13.44 5.74
CA GLN A 35 -2.47 -12.59 4.93
C GLN A 35 -2.20 -12.85 3.45
N ALA A 36 -3.27 -13.04 2.68
CA ALA A 36 -3.20 -13.20 1.23
C ALA A 36 -4.13 -12.17 0.60
N GLU A 37 -3.58 -11.40 -0.34
CA GLU A 37 -4.31 -10.39 -1.10
C GLU A 37 -3.94 -10.49 -2.57
N THR A 38 -4.92 -10.27 -3.44
CA THR A 38 -4.68 -10.11 -4.87
C THR A 38 -4.05 -8.73 -5.17
N SER A 39 -3.38 -8.61 -6.30
CA SER A 39 -2.82 -7.33 -6.75
C SER A 39 -3.91 -6.26 -6.92
N GLU A 40 -5.10 -6.64 -7.37
CA GLU A 40 -6.24 -5.75 -7.54
C GLU A 40 -6.77 -5.24 -6.19
N GLN A 41 -6.87 -6.11 -5.18
CA GLN A 41 -7.27 -5.71 -3.82
C GLN A 41 -6.26 -4.75 -3.20
N ARG A 42 -4.97 -5.01 -3.40
CA ARG A 42 -3.91 -4.11 -2.92
C ARG A 42 -3.99 -2.74 -3.59
N LEU A 43 -4.23 -2.71 -4.90
CA LEU A 43 -4.39 -1.46 -5.65
C LEU A 43 -5.60 -0.66 -5.16
N ASP A 44 -6.74 -1.32 -4.94
CA ASP A 44 -7.94 -0.68 -4.40
C ASP A 44 -7.70 -0.10 -3.00
N ALA A 45 -7.02 -0.84 -2.12
CA ALA A 45 -6.62 -0.35 -0.80
C ALA A 45 -5.73 0.89 -0.88
N PHE A 46 -4.75 0.89 -1.78
CA PHE A 46 -3.88 2.05 -2.03
C PHE A 46 -4.66 3.25 -2.56
N VAL A 47 -5.56 3.04 -3.52
CA VAL A 47 -6.41 4.09 -4.08
C VAL A 47 -7.28 4.74 -3.00
N LYS A 48 -7.81 3.94 -2.07
CA LYS A 48 -8.63 4.39 -0.93
C LYS A 48 -7.82 5.07 0.18
N SER A 49 -6.55 4.69 0.37
CA SER A 49 -5.67 5.32 1.36
C SER A 49 -5.15 6.69 0.92
N ARG A 50 -5.44 7.12 -0.31
CA ARG A 50 -5.01 8.43 -0.80
C ARG A 50 -5.67 9.55 0.03
N PRO A 51 -4.89 10.58 0.43
CA PRO A 51 -5.46 11.78 1.03
C PRO A 51 -6.47 12.40 0.08
N LYS A 52 -7.69 12.67 0.56
CA LYS A 52 -8.75 13.30 -0.25
C LYS A 52 -8.66 14.82 -0.27
N ALA A 53 -8.13 15.40 0.81
CA ALA A 53 -7.83 16.81 0.92
C ALA A 53 -6.31 16.94 0.96
N LEU A 54 -5.75 17.48 -0.11
CA LEU A 54 -4.39 17.99 -0.13
C LEU A 54 -4.50 19.45 0.28
N GLU A 55 -4.01 19.82 1.48
CA GLU A 55 -3.76 21.22 1.83
C GLU A 55 -2.43 21.66 1.19
N LEU A 56 -2.36 21.54 -0.13
CA LEU A 56 -1.25 21.97 -0.95
C LEU A 56 -1.87 22.79 -2.07
N SER A 57 -1.68 24.09 -2.00
CA SER A 57 -2.08 24.98 -3.09
C SER A 57 -1.15 24.78 -4.29
N GLU A 58 -1.61 25.18 -5.48
CA GLU A 58 -0.73 25.20 -6.67
C GLU A 58 0.52 26.06 -6.43
N ASP A 59 0.39 27.14 -5.65
CA ASP A 59 1.50 28.01 -5.29
C ASP A 59 2.53 27.29 -4.42
N ASP A 60 2.09 26.47 -3.45
CA ASP A 60 2.99 25.67 -2.60
C ASP A 60 3.80 24.67 -3.43
N ILE A 61 3.13 23.99 -4.39
CA ILE A 61 3.78 23.04 -5.31
C ILE A 61 4.79 23.77 -6.20
N MET A 62 4.40 24.90 -6.78
CA MET A 62 5.28 25.67 -7.67
C MET A 62 6.45 26.28 -6.92
N ASN A 63 6.27 26.71 -5.67
CA ASN A 63 7.35 27.19 -4.82
C ASN A 63 8.38 26.10 -4.53
N GLU A 64 7.94 24.87 -4.21
CA GLU A 64 8.85 23.74 -3.99
C GLU A 64 9.62 23.38 -5.26
N VAL A 65 8.92 23.28 -6.41
CA VAL A 65 9.55 22.99 -7.71
C VAL A 65 10.56 24.08 -8.09
N ASN A 66 10.21 25.35 -7.89
CA ASN A 66 11.08 26.48 -8.20
C ASN A 66 12.31 26.52 -7.29
N ALA A 67 12.15 26.24 -6.00
CA ALA A 67 13.27 26.17 -5.06
C ALA A 67 14.30 25.11 -5.47
N ILE A 68 13.85 23.93 -5.93
CA ILE A 68 14.76 22.87 -6.41
C ILE A 68 15.41 23.23 -7.76
N ARG A 69 14.65 23.78 -8.71
CA ARG A 69 15.14 24.01 -10.09
C ARG A 69 15.94 25.29 -10.27
N TYR A 70 15.58 26.36 -9.57
CA TYR A 70 16.10 27.70 -9.80
C TYR A 70 16.72 28.33 -8.55
N GLY A 71 16.73 27.66 -7.40
CA GLY A 71 17.34 28.13 -6.16
C GLY A 71 18.87 28.05 -6.12
N LYS A 72 19.55 28.09 -7.27
CA LYS A 72 21.01 28.23 -7.38
C LYS A 72 21.42 29.68 -7.57
#